data_AF-A0A1W6WL17-F1
#
_entry.id   AF-A0A1W6WL17-F1
#
_cell.length_a   1.000
_cell.length_b   1.000
_cell.length_c   1.000
_cell.angle_alpha   90.00
_cell.angle_beta   90.00
_cell.angle_gamma   90.00
#
_symmetry.space_group_name_H-M   'P 1'
#
loop_
_entity.id
_entity.type
_entity.pdbx_description
1 polymer ?
#
loop_
_entity_poly.entity_id
_entity_poly.type
_entity_poly.pdbx_seq_one_letter_code
_entity_poly.pdbx_strand_id
1 'polypeptide(L)'
;MRKNYFNTLGVVFIGTSLLFTTGCTPQNNEATSQAVIQKDEEKAKKQAEKEAEKQRKHQEKEKTQEESKEKKFNASIEKIVKKTIGIDDVESVEVNKNFDLPDPNNKVVLLNLKNANDKVLTWNGATNILKKLSKEKEIQKVIFVWKAELTDTYGNKKSDPVMKMSIDRESLDKINFKNFDHNNIPNVVKDYWEHPAYNK
;
A
#
# COMPACT_ATOMS: atom_id res chain seq x y z
N MET A 1 -11.89 5.10 25.73
CA MET A 1 -11.12 6.03 26.60
C MET A 1 -9.63 5.69 26.52
N ARG A 2 -8.83 6.59 25.91
CA ARG A 2 -7.35 6.76 25.92
C ARG A 2 -6.95 7.31 24.53
N LYS A 3 -7.00 8.63 24.36
CA LYS A 3 -5.93 9.63 24.57
C LYS A 3 -5.04 9.75 23.32
N ASN A 4 -5.50 10.62 22.42
CA ASN A 4 -4.76 11.18 21.29
C ASN A 4 -3.60 12.03 21.81
N TYR A 5 -2.38 11.75 21.38
CA TYR A 5 -1.24 12.67 21.51
C TYR A 5 -1.27 13.64 20.33
N PHE A 6 -1.74 14.86 20.59
CA PHE A 6 -1.51 15.98 19.70
C PHE A 6 -0.04 16.38 19.83
N ASN A 7 0.69 16.36 18.70
CA ASN A 7 2.00 16.98 18.61
C ASN A 7 1.83 18.50 18.74
N THR A 8 2.39 19.02 19.82
CA THR A 8 2.37 20.41 20.25
C THR A 8 3.12 21.26 19.22
N LEU A 9 2.41 22.19 18.56
CA LEU A 9 3.04 23.32 17.88
C LEU A 9 3.86 24.10 18.93
N GLY A 10 5.17 24.21 18.69
CA GLY A 10 6.05 25.10 19.44
C GLY A 10 5.67 26.55 19.16
N VAL A 11 4.93 27.15 20.09
CA VAL A 11 4.75 28.60 20.16
C VAL A 11 5.95 29.16 20.91
N VAL A 12 6.89 29.73 20.16
CA VAL A 12 8.01 30.51 20.71
C VAL A 12 7.43 31.83 21.21
N PHE A 13 7.39 32.02 22.52
CA PHE A 13 7.11 33.32 23.13
C PHE A 13 8.32 34.23 22.93
N ILE A 14 8.21 35.17 21.97
CA ILE A 14 9.11 36.31 21.88
C ILE A 14 8.48 37.44 22.70
N GLY A 15 9.22 37.86 23.72
CA GLY A 15 8.79 38.86 24.69
C GLY A 15 8.56 40.25 24.10
N THR A 16 7.78 41.04 24.82
CA THR A 16 7.69 42.49 24.61
C THR A 16 7.97 43.17 25.95
N SER A 17 9.09 43.89 25.97
CA SER A 17 9.66 44.61 27.09
C SER A 17 8.77 45.74 27.61
N LEU A 18 8.74 45.92 28.94
CA LEU A 18 8.29 47.16 29.57
C LEU A 18 9.49 48.06 29.89
N LEU A 19 9.32 49.30 29.44
CA LEU A 19 10.07 50.56 29.54
C LEU A 19 10.99 50.76 30.78
N PHE A 20 12.21 51.26 30.53
CA PHE A 20 13.00 52.03 31.49
C PHE A 20 13.38 53.40 30.92
N THR A 21 13.35 54.40 31.80
CA THR A 21 13.45 55.84 31.58
C THR A 21 14.89 56.37 31.46
N THR A 22 15.06 57.36 30.58
CA THR A 22 16.01 58.51 30.56
C THR A 22 17.42 58.36 31.14
N GLY A 23 18.44 58.60 30.31
CA GLY A 23 19.76 59.07 30.75
C GLY A 23 20.89 58.94 29.72
N CYS A 24 21.36 60.09 29.20
CA CYS A 24 22.63 60.38 28.52
C CYS A 24 23.09 59.54 27.31
N THR A 25 23.34 60.23 26.19
CA THR A 25 23.99 59.72 24.98
C THR A 25 25.39 59.14 25.28
N PRO A 26 25.74 58.03 24.61
CA PRO A 26 26.72 58.12 23.53
C PRO A 26 26.11 57.60 22.22
N GLN A 27 26.01 58.51 21.26
CA GLN A 27 25.53 58.32 19.91
C GLN A 27 26.59 57.55 19.08
N ASN A 28 26.77 56.23 19.34
CA ASN A 28 27.50 55.33 18.43
C ASN A 28 27.25 53.81 18.60
N ASN A 29 26.35 53.36 19.50
CA ASN A 29 26.17 51.91 19.78
C ASN A 29 24.79 51.31 19.45
N GLU A 30 23.75 52.12 19.24
CA GLU A 30 22.39 51.61 18.95
C GLU A 30 22.20 51.15 17.49
N ALA A 31 22.83 51.84 16.52
CA ALA A 31 22.85 51.40 15.13
C ALA A 31 23.57 50.06 14.96
N THR A 32 24.60 49.82 15.77
CA THR A 32 25.37 48.56 15.82
C THR A 32 24.52 47.43 16.42
N SER A 33 23.70 47.71 17.44
CA SER A 33 22.84 46.73 18.10
C SER A 33 21.67 46.26 17.21
N GLN A 34 20.98 47.17 16.52
CA GLN A 34 19.88 46.82 15.62
C GLN A 34 20.36 46.10 14.35
N ALA A 35 21.53 46.48 13.81
CA ALA A 35 22.14 45.79 12.67
C ALA A 35 22.62 44.38 13.01
N VAL A 36 23.06 44.13 14.26
CA VAL A 36 23.43 42.79 14.74
C VAL A 36 22.18 41.90 14.89
N ILE A 37 21.08 42.42 15.44
CA ILE A 37 19.81 41.68 15.59
C ILE A 37 19.22 41.30 14.22
N GLN A 38 19.20 42.22 13.25
CA GLN A 38 18.71 41.92 11.89
C GLN A 38 19.57 40.87 11.17
N LYS A 39 20.89 40.90 11.38
CA LYS A 39 21.83 39.95 10.79
C LYS A 39 21.73 38.55 11.42
N ASP A 40 21.40 38.47 12.70
CA ASP A 40 21.16 37.21 13.41
C ASP A 40 19.79 36.61 13.06
N GLU A 41 18.74 37.43 12.90
CA GLU A 41 17.45 36.98 12.38
C GLU A 41 17.55 36.47 10.93
N GLU A 42 18.30 37.16 10.06
CA GLU A 42 18.53 36.72 8.67
C GLU A 42 19.33 35.41 8.61
N LYS A 43 20.31 35.23 9.50
CA LYS A 43 21.04 33.96 9.64
C LYS A 43 20.13 32.83 10.15
N ALA A 44 19.31 33.09 11.16
CA ALA A 44 18.37 32.11 11.69
C ALA A 44 17.35 31.68 10.63
N LYS A 45 16.84 32.64 9.84
CA LYS A 45 15.91 32.38 8.73
C LYS A 45 16.58 31.57 7.60
N LYS A 46 17.81 31.91 7.21
CA LYS A 46 18.59 31.12 6.23
C LYS A 46 18.92 29.72 6.73
N GLN A 47 19.10 29.52 8.03
CA GLN A 47 19.36 28.20 8.61
C GLN A 47 18.09 27.35 8.65
N ALA A 48 16.96 27.94 9.05
CA ALA A 48 15.65 27.27 9.01
C ALA A 48 15.24 26.88 7.57
N GLU A 49 15.48 27.73 6.58
CA GLU A 49 15.24 27.41 5.16
C GLU A 49 16.11 26.25 4.66
N LYS A 50 17.40 26.23 5.02
CA LYS A 50 18.30 25.11 4.67
C LYS A 50 17.89 23.79 5.32
N GLU A 51 17.42 23.82 6.56
CA GLU A 51 16.91 22.63 7.27
C GLU A 51 15.59 22.14 6.66
N ALA A 52 14.66 23.06 6.36
CA ALA A 52 13.41 22.73 5.67
C ALA A 52 13.66 22.15 4.26
N GLU A 53 14.61 22.69 3.50
CA GLU A 53 14.98 22.17 2.18
C GLU A 53 15.63 20.78 2.28
N LYS A 54 16.49 20.55 3.27
CA LYS A 54 17.05 19.22 3.55
C LYS A 54 15.96 18.20 3.93
N GLN A 55 15.01 18.59 4.78
CA GLN A 55 13.87 17.74 5.15
C GLN A 55 12.98 17.42 3.95
N ARG A 56 12.67 18.40 3.10
CA ARG A 56 11.92 18.18 1.85
C ARG A 56 12.63 17.20 0.91
N LYS A 57 13.94 17.40 0.69
CA LYS A 57 14.76 16.48 -0.13
C LYS A 57 14.84 15.08 0.47
N HIS A 58 14.81 14.94 1.80
CA HIS A 58 14.78 13.64 2.47
C HIS A 58 13.43 12.94 2.26
N GLN A 59 12.32 13.64 2.52
CA GLN A 59 10.96 13.11 2.32
C GLN A 59 10.70 12.72 0.85
N GLU A 60 11.17 13.53 -0.10
CA GLU A 60 11.04 13.23 -1.53
C GLU A 60 11.82 11.98 -1.93
N LYS A 61 13.05 11.82 -1.40
CA LYS A 61 13.85 10.61 -1.60
C LYS A 61 13.21 9.37 -0.97
N GLU A 62 12.67 9.47 0.24
CA GLU A 62 11.97 8.37 0.90
C GLU A 62 10.74 7.94 0.12
N LYS A 63 9.91 8.90 -0.30
CA LYS A 63 8.71 8.63 -1.12
C LYS A 63 9.08 7.97 -2.46
N THR A 64 10.12 8.45 -3.13
CA THR A 64 10.60 7.85 -4.38
C THR A 64 11.11 6.42 -4.17
N GLN A 65 11.81 6.15 -3.06
CA GLN A 65 12.26 4.81 -2.73
C GLN A 65 11.10 3.87 -2.40
N GLU A 66 10.09 4.35 -1.67
CA GLU A 66 8.89 3.57 -1.35
C GLU A 66 8.10 3.22 -2.62
N GLU A 67 7.86 4.19 -3.51
CA GLU A 67 7.22 3.94 -4.81
C GLU A 67 8.01 2.94 -5.66
N SER A 68 9.35 3.00 -5.62
CA SER A 68 10.20 2.02 -6.32
C SER A 68 10.07 0.61 -5.75
N LYS A 69 10.01 0.47 -4.41
CA LYS A 69 9.80 -0.81 -3.74
C LYS A 69 8.43 -1.39 -4.07
N GLU A 70 7.38 -0.56 -4.05
CA GLU A 70 6.01 -0.96 -4.38
C GLU A 70 5.89 -1.41 -5.84
N LYS A 71 6.46 -0.66 -6.80
CA LYS A 71 6.51 -1.07 -8.21
C LYS A 71 7.22 -2.41 -8.39
N LYS A 72 8.35 -2.63 -7.69
CA LYS A 72 9.08 -3.91 -7.75
C LYS A 72 8.27 -5.06 -7.16
N PHE A 73 7.59 -4.83 -6.05
CA PHE A 73 6.72 -5.81 -5.42
C PHE A 73 5.58 -6.21 -6.37
N ASN A 74 4.85 -5.22 -6.89
CA ASN A 74 3.72 -5.45 -7.81
C ASN A 74 4.15 -6.23 -9.06
N ALA A 75 5.29 -5.85 -9.66
CA ALA A 75 5.85 -6.57 -10.81
C ALA A 75 6.27 -8.01 -10.46
N SER A 76 6.74 -8.26 -9.22
CA SER A 76 7.05 -9.61 -8.74
C SER A 76 5.77 -10.46 -8.64
N ILE A 77 4.70 -9.93 -8.05
CA ILE A 77 3.41 -10.62 -7.92
C ILE A 77 2.84 -10.96 -9.29
N GLU A 78 2.80 -9.99 -10.21
CA GLU A 78 2.32 -10.20 -11.58
C GLU A 78 3.12 -11.30 -12.29
N LYS A 79 4.45 -11.28 -12.17
CA LYS A 79 5.33 -12.30 -12.74
C LYS A 79 5.08 -13.68 -12.15
N ILE A 80 4.85 -13.77 -10.83
CA ILE A 80 4.53 -15.04 -10.16
C ILE A 80 3.24 -15.61 -10.73
N VAL A 81 2.18 -14.81 -10.83
CA VAL A 81 0.87 -15.25 -11.31
C VAL A 81 0.96 -15.71 -12.78
N LYS A 82 1.52 -14.87 -13.67
CA LYS A 82 1.70 -15.18 -15.10
C LYS A 82 2.51 -16.46 -15.33
N LYS A 83 3.57 -16.69 -14.56
CA LYS A 83 4.37 -17.92 -14.64
C LYS A 83 3.64 -19.16 -14.13
N THR A 84 2.64 -18.98 -13.27
CA THR A 84 1.95 -20.10 -12.62
C THR A 84 0.82 -20.64 -13.46
N ILE A 85 0.04 -19.75 -14.10
CA ILE A 85 -1.15 -20.16 -14.87
C ILE A 85 -1.04 -19.88 -16.37
N GLY A 86 -0.04 -19.13 -16.83
CA GLY A 86 0.08 -18.69 -18.22
C GLY A 86 -0.22 -17.20 -18.37
N ILE A 87 0.46 -16.55 -19.33
CA ILE A 87 0.34 -15.10 -19.54
C ILE A 87 -1.05 -14.74 -20.07
N ASP A 88 -1.59 -15.55 -20.97
CA ASP A 88 -2.88 -15.29 -21.65
C ASP A 88 -4.09 -15.46 -20.73
N ASP A 89 -3.91 -16.23 -19.64
CA ASP A 89 -4.93 -16.52 -18.63
C ASP A 89 -5.03 -15.40 -17.58
N VAL A 90 -4.13 -14.41 -17.60
CA VAL A 90 -4.17 -13.24 -16.72
C VAL A 90 -4.85 -12.08 -17.44
N GLU A 91 -5.90 -11.52 -16.84
CA GLU A 91 -6.53 -10.28 -17.31
C GLU A 91 -5.90 -9.06 -16.61
N SER A 92 -5.86 -9.07 -15.28
CA SER A 92 -5.16 -8.05 -14.50
C SER A 92 -4.68 -8.60 -13.15
N VAL A 93 -3.61 -7.99 -12.64
CA VAL A 93 -3.11 -8.19 -11.28
C VAL A 93 -3.01 -6.82 -10.64
N GLU A 94 -3.77 -6.63 -9.57
CA GLU A 94 -3.82 -5.37 -8.83
C GLU A 94 -3.35 -5.63 -7.40
N VAL A 95 -2.48 -4.75 -6.90
CA VAL A 95 -1.99 -4.79 -5.53
C VAL A 95 -2.36 -3.48 -4.86
N ASN A 96 -3.24 -3.56 -3.88
CA ASN A 96 -3.75 -2.45 -3.10
C ASN A 96 -3.22 -2.51 -1.66
N LYS A 97 -3.35 -1.42 -0.90
CA LYS A 97 -3.05 -1.39 0.54
C LYS A 97 -4.35 -1.33 1.34
N ASN A 98 -4.43 -2.12 2.41
CA ASN A 98 -5.41 -1.93 3.47
C ASN A 98 -4.83 -0.93 4.50
N PHE A 99 -5.29 0.32 4.46
CA PHE A 99 -4.76 1.39 5.33
C PHE A 99 -5.09 1.21 6.81
N ASP A 100 -5.99 0.28 7.16
CA ASP A 100 -6.25 -0.09 8.55
C ASP A 100 -5.15 -0.99 9.15
N LEU A 101 -4.22 -1.49 8.31
CA LEU A 101 -3.12 -2.36 8.71
C LEU A 101 -1.76 -1.68 8.51
N PRO A 102 -0.78 -1.93 9.40
CA PRO A 102 0.54 -1.31 9.31
C PRO A 102 1.34 -1.87 8.13
N ASP A 103 2.12 -1.01 7.47
CA ASP A 103 3.16 -1.44 6.53
C ASP A 103 4.23 -2.30 7.24
N PRO A 104 4.84 -3.28 6.54
CA PRO A 104 4.55 -3.67 5.15
C PRO A 104 3.42 -4.72 5.02
N ASN A 105 2.84 -5.16 6.14
CA ASN A 105 1.89 -6.27 6.21
C ASN A 105 0.45 -5.80 5.98
N ASN A 106 0.20 -5.16 4.84
CA ASN A 106 -1.10 -4.57 4.52
C ASN A 106 -1.56 -4.78 3.07
N LYS A 107 -0.84 -5.58 2.26
CA LYS A 107 -1.13 -5.72 0.83
C LYS A 107 -2.36 -6.58 0.58
N VAL A 108 -3.19 -6.16 -0.36
CA VAL A 108 -4.34 -6.92 -0.87
C VAL A 108 -4.13 -7.15 -2.35
N VAL A 109 -4.06 -8.41 -2.77
CA VAL A 109 -3.86 -8.79 -4.17
C VAL A 109 -5.20 -9.18 -4.77
N LEU A 110 -5.62 -8.49 -5.83
CA LEU A 110 -6.78 -8.82 -6.65
C LEU A 110 -6.31 -9.39 -7.99
N LEU A 111 -6.82 -10.58 -8.31
CA LEU A 111 -6.46 -11.34 -9.50
C LEU A 111 -7.70 -11.51 -10.37
N ASN A 112 -7.72 -10.84 -11.53
CA ASN A 112 -8.71 -11.07 -12.57
C ASN A 112 -8.11 -12.03 -13.60
N LEU A 113 -8.68 -13.22 -13.70
CA LEU A 113 -8.13 -14.35 -14.43
C LEU A 113 -9.17 -14.90 -15.41
N LYS A 114 -8.71 -15.53 -16.49
CA LYS A 114 -9.52 -16.05 -17.60
C LYS A 114 -9.45 -17.58 -17.65
N ASN A 115 -10.22 -18.17 -18.58
CA ASN A 115 -10.15 -19.59 -18.92
C ASN A 115 -10.49 -20.56 -17.78
N ALA A 116 -11.38 -20.17 -16.87
CA ALA A 116 -11.98 -21.08 -15.88
C ALA A 116 -13.02 -22.00 -16.53
N ASN A 117 -12.58 -22.85 -17.45
CA ASN A 117 -13.43 -23.76 -18.21
C ASN A 117 -13.64 -25.11 -17.53
N ASP A 118 -13.03 -25.32 -16.36
CA ASP A 118 -13.10 -26.54 -15.55
C ASP A 118 -12.86 -26.16 -14.09
N LYS A 119 -13.75 -26.58 -13.19
CA LYS A 119 -13.66 -26.23 -11.76
C LYS A 119 -12.40 -26.76 -11.08
N VAL A 120 -12.06 -28.00 -11.35
CA VAL A 120 -10.93 -28.70 -10.73
C VAL A 120 -9.62 -28.04 -11.16
N LEU A 121 -9.47 -27.71 -12.45
CA LEU A 121 -8.33 -26.96 -12.94
C LEU A 121 -8.25 -25.55 -12.35
N THR A 122 -9.40 -24.89 -12.17
CA THR A 122 -9.48 -23.56 -11.54
C THR A 122 -8.99 -23.62 -10.08
N TRP A 123 -9.45 -24.61 -9.31
CA TRP A 123 -8.98 -24.82 -7.93
C TRP A 123 -7.50 -25.19 -7.85
N ASN A 124 -7.01 -26.01 -8.78
CA ASN A 124 -5.59 -26.32 -8.89
C ASN A 124 -4.76 -25.06 -9.21
N GLY A 125 -5.23 -24.23 -10.14
CA GLY A 125 -4.62 -22.93 -10.47
C GLY A 125 -4.55 -22.01 -9.26
N ALA A 126 -5.66 -21.84 -8.54
CA ALA A 126 -5.71 -21.08 -7.29
C ALA A 126 -4.72 -21.63 -6.25
N THR A 127 -4.70 -22.95 -6.05
CA THR A 127 -3.76 -23.62 -5.12
C THR A 127 -2.31 -23.32 -5.47
N ASN A 128 -1.93 -23.40 -6.75
CA ASN A 128 -0.57 -23.14 -7.20
C ASN A 128 -0.16 -21.68 -7.04
N ILE A 129 -1.07 -20.74 -7.32
CA ILE A 129 -0.84 -19.30 -7.08
C ILE A 129 -0.63 -19.07 -5.58
N LEU A 130 -1.55 -19.55 -4.74
CA LEU A 130 -1.49 -19.38 -3.29
C LEU A 130 -0.23 -19.99 -2.68
N LYS A 131 0.24 -21.14 -3.18
CA LYS A 131 1.50 -21.77 -2.76
C LYS A 131 2.72 -20.87 -3.00
N LYS A 132 2.69 -20.05 -4.05
CA LYS A 132 3.78 -19.10 -4.35
C LYS A 132 3.62 -17.81 -3.55
N LEU A 133 2.41 -17.25 -3.51
CA LEU A 133 2.10 -16.01 -2.80
C LEU A 133 2.16 -16.15 -1.27
N SER A 134 2.02 -17.36 -0.72
CA SER A 134 2.18 -17.60 0.73
C SER A 134 3.56 -17.21 1.27
N LYS A 135 4.57 -17.18 0.39
CA LYS A 135 5.94 -16.77 0.71
C LYS A 135 6.08 -15.25 0.87
N GLU A 136 5.15 -14.48 0.30
CA GLU A 136 5.13 -13.02 0.38
C GLU A 136 4.33 -12.59 1.61
N LYS A 137 5.03 -12.29 2.72
CA LYS A 137 4.41 -12.01 4.02
C LYS A 137 3.69 -10.66 4.10
N GLU A 138 3.99 -9.75 3.18
CA GLU A 138 3.32 -8.46 3.05
C GLU A 138 1.83 -8.60 2.65
N ILE A 139 1.46 -9.70 1.98
CA ILE A 139 0.10 -9.95 1.50
C ILE A 139 -0.80 -10.35 2.68
N GLN A 140 -1.88 -9.62 2.92
CA GLN A 140 -2.88 -9.93 3.94
C GLN A 140 -4.13 -10.58 3.37
N LYS A 141 -4.44 -10.33 2.10
CA LYS A 141 -5.60 -10.92 1.42
C LYS A 141 -5.30 -11.15 -0.05
N VAL A 142 -5.75 -12.28 -0.57
CA VAL A 142 -5.79 -12.55 -2.01
C VAL A 142 -7.24 -12.73 -2.43
N ILE A 143 -7.65 -12.07 -3.51
CA ILE A 143 -9.00 -12.14 -4.09
C ILE A 143 -8.86 -12.64 -5.52
N PHE A 144 -9.60 -13.68 -5.85
CA PHE A 144 -9.67 -14.23 -7.19
C PHE A 144 -11.02 -13.90 -7.81
N VAL A 145 -10.97 -13.46 -9.07
CA VAL A 145 -12.12 -13.33 -9.95
C VAL A 145 -11.77 -14.08 -11.23
N TRP A 146 -12.29 -15.29 -11.35
CA TRP A 146 -12.11 -16.13 -12.53
C TRP A 146 -13.26 -15.93 -13.50
N LYS A 147 -12.93 -15.71 -14.76
CA LYS A 147 -13.86 -15.59 -15.89
C LYS A 147 -13.76 -16.79 -16.80
N ALA A 148 -14.90 -17.12 -17.41
CA ALA A 148 -14.97 -18.08 -18.48
C ALA A 148 -15.98 -17.63 -19.52
N GLU A 149 -15.85 -18.17 -20.72
CA GLU A 149 -16.86 -17.99 -21.75
C GLU A 149 -18.10 -18.82 -21.39
N LEU A 150 -19.21 -18.11 -21.20
CA LEU A 150 -20.54 -18.66 -21.03
C LEU A 150 -21.30 -18.54 -22.34
N THR A 151 -22.10 -19.57 -22.65
CA THR A 151 -22.97 -19.60 -23.82
C THR A 151 -24.42 -19.61 -23.35
N ASP A 152 -25.24 -18.67 -23.82
CA ASP A 152 -26.67 -18.65 -23.49
C ASP A 152 -27.47 -19.70 -24.28
N THR A 153 -28.78 -19.81 -23.99
CA THR A 153 -29.67 -20.77 -24.66
C THR A 153 -29.81 -20.56 -26.17
N TYR A 154 -29.40 -19.38 -26.67
CA TYR A 154 -29.43 -19.02 -28.08
C TYR A 154 -28.06 -19.13 -28.76
N GLY A 155 -27.03 -19.58 -28.04
CA GLY A 155 -25.67 -19.74 -28.57
C GLY A 155 -24.80 -18.48 -28.49
N ASN A 156 -25.25 -17.39 -27.86
CA ASN A 156 -24.44 -16.19 -27.70
C ASN A 156 -23.37 -16.40 -26.63
N LYS A 157 -22.13 -16.04 -26.95
CA LYS A 157 -20.97 -16.19 -26.07
C LYS A 157 -20.63 -14.89 -25.37
N LYS A 158 -20.38 -14.96 -24.06
CA LYS A 158 -19.91 -13.83 -23.26
C LYS A 158 -18.92 -14.31 -22.21
N SER A 159 -17.82 -13.58 -22.04
CA SER A 159 -16.86 -13.83 -20.96
C SER A 159 -17.31 -13.08 -19.71
N ASP A 160 -17.76 -13.82 -18.70
CA ASP A 160 -18.25 -13.28 -17.43
C ASP A 160 -17.57 -13.97 -16.23
N PRO A 161 -17.53 -13.32 -15.05
CA PRO A 161 -17.05 -13.98 -13.83
C PRO A 161 -17.88 -15.22 -13.49
N VAL A 162 -17.20 -16.35 -13.36
CA VAL A 162 -17.82 -17.66 -13.05
C VAL A 162 -17.46 -18.19 -11.68
N MET A 163 -16.33 -17.75 -11.10
CA MET A 163 -15.90 -18.12 -9.76
C MET A 163 -15.22 -16.94 -9.07
N LYS A 164 -15.62 -16.66 -7.83
CA LYS A 164 -14.99 -15.66 -6.96
C LYS A 164 -14.66 -16.30 -5.64
N MET A 165 -13.51 -15.93 -5.07
CA MET A 165 -13.11 -16.36 -3.74
C MET A 165 -12.08 -15.38 -3.17
N SER A 166 -11.96 -15.35 -1.85
CA SER A 166 -10.90 -14.61 -1.18
C SER A 166 -10.24 -15.46 -0.10
N ILE A 167 -8.98 -15.21 0.24
CA ILE A 167 -8.31 -15.86 1.37
C ILE A 167 -7.49 -14.83 2.12
N ASP A 168 -7.61 -14.83 3.44
CA ASP A 168 -6.80 -13.99 4.31
C ASP A 168 -5.47 -14.67 4.68
N ARG A 169 -4.57 -13.89 5.27
CA ARG A 169 -3.25 -14.36 5.70
C ARG A 169 -3.34 -15.52 6.67
N GLU A 170 -4.25 -15.45 7.64
CA GLU A 170 -4.41 -16.49 8.66
C GLU A 170 -4.75 -17.85 8.02
N SER A 171 -5.73 -17.87 7.12
CA SER A 171 -6.16 -19.09 6.43
C SER A 171 -5.09 -19.58 5.46
N LEU A 172 -4.44 -18.66 4.74
CA LEU A 172 -3.35 -18.98 3.81
C LEU A 172 -2.15 -19.64 4.50
N ASP A 173 -1.75 -19.13 5.67
CA ASP A 173 -0.61 -19.66 6.41
C ASP A 173 -0.91 -21.01 7.10
N LYS A 174 -2.18 -21.39 7.29
CA LYS A 174 -2.59 -22.72 7.79
C LYS A 174 -2.49 -23.83 6.73
N ILE A 175 -2.42 -23.50 5.44
CA ILE A 175 -2.42 -24.51 4.37
C ILE A 175 -1.07 -25.22 4.28
N ASN A 176 -1.08 -26.55 4.43
CA ASN A 176 0.06 -27.39 4.12
C ASN A 176 0.13 -27.75 2.62
N PHE A 177 0.68 -26.86 1.81
CA PHE A 177 0.80 -27.02 0.34
C PHE A 177 1.64 -28.21 -0.16
N LYS A 178 2.25 -29.01 0.74
CA LYS A 178 2.91 -30.27 0.37
C LYS A 178 1.87 -31.38 0.10
N ASN A 179 0.81 -31.42 0.91
CA ASN A 179 -0.20 -32.48 0.91
C ASN A 179 -1.62 -31.95 0.67
N PHE A 180 -1.77 -30.66 0.38
CA PHE A 180 -3.08 -30.04 0.20
C PHE A 180 -3.74 -30.53 -1.10
N ASP A 181 -4.94 -31.09 -0.96
CA ASP A 181 -5.80 -31.40 -2.10
C ASP A 181 -6.54 -30.14 -2.54
N HIS A 182 -6.38 -29.76 -3.81
CA HIS A 182 -6.99 -28.56 -4.39
C HIS A 182 -8.53 -28.59 -4.36
N ASN A 183 -9.15 -29.77 -4.28
CA ASN A 183 -10.59 -29.89 -4.10
C ASN A 183 -11.08 -29.30 -2.77
N ASN A 184 -10.18 -29.04 -1.81
CA ASN A 184 -10.51 -28.37 -0.55
C ASN A 184 -10.48 -26.84 -0.64
N ILE A 185 -10.12 -26.24 -1.79
CA ILE A 185 -10.13 -24.78 -1.95
C ILE A 185 -11.44 -24.14 -1.49
N PRO A 186 -12.63 -24.61 -1.91
CA PRO A 186 -13.90 -24.02 -1.47
C PRO A 186 -14.12 -24.02 0.05
N ASN A 187 -13.45 -24.92 0.78
CA ASN A 187 -13.60 -25.09 2.23
C ASN A 187 -12.64 -24.22 3.05
N VAL A 188 -11.55 -23.74 2.45
CA VAL A 188 -10.49 -22.96 3.15
C VAL A 188 -10.49 -21.48 2.77
N VAL A 189 -11.18 -21.12 1.69
CA VAL A 189 -11.36 -19.74 1.26
C VAL A 189 -12.62 -19.13 1.85
N LYS A 190 -12.69 -17.81 1.82
CA LYS A 190 -13.83 -16.98 2.18
C LYS A 190 -14.50 -16.45 0.91
N ASP A 191 -15.73 -15.96 1.06
CA ASP A 191 -16.51 -15.33 -0.01
C ASP A 191 -16.58 -16.20 -1.29
N TYR A 192 -16.65 -17.53 -1.13
CA TYR A 192 -16.71 -18.46 -2.25
C TYR A 192 -18.06 -18.31 -2.97
N TRP A 193 -18.01 -18.01 -4.25
CA TRP A 193 -19.19 -17.86 -5.10
C TRP A 193 -18.93 -18.45 -6.47
N GLU A 194 -19.91 -19.19 -6.99
CA GLU A 194 -19.95 -19.69 -8.35
C GLU A 194 -21.17 -19.12 -9.08
N HIS A 195 -20.98 -18.80 -10.36
CA HIS A 195 -22.10 -18.39 -11.21
C HIS A 195 -23.05 -19.57 -11.42
N PRO A 196 -24.39 -19.40 -11.38
CA PRO A 196 -25.34 -20.52 -11.52
C PRO A 196 -25.20 -21.32 -12.82
N ALA A 197 -24.79 -20.65 -13.90
CA ALA A 197 -24.52 -21.29 -15.20
C ALA A 197 -23.12 -21.95 -15.29
N TYR A 198 -22.31 -21.89 -14.23
CA TYR A 198 -21.00 -22.52 -14.20
C TYR A 198 -21.11 -23.99 -13.82
N ASN A 199 -21.42 -24.81 -14.82
CA ASN A 199 -21.61 -26.27 -14.70
C ASN A 199 -20.41 -27.07 -15.23
N LYS A 200 -19.26 -26.42 -15.39
CA LYS A 200 -18.02 -27.04 -15.88
C LYS A 200 -17.17 -27.61 -14.75
#